data_AF-A0A6M0AKR3-F1
#
_entry.id   AF-A0A6M0AKR3-F1
#
_cell.length_a   1.000
_cell.length_b   1.000
_cell.length_c   1.000
_cell.angle_alpha   90.00
_cell.angle_beta   90.00
_cell.angle_gamma   90.00
#
_symmetry.space_group_name_H-M   'P 1'
#
loop_
_entity.id
_entity.type
_entity.pdbx_description
1 polymer ?
#
loop_
_entity_poly.entity_id
_entity_poly.type
_entity_poly.pdbx_seq_one_letter_code
_entity_poly.pdbx_strand_id
1 'polypeptide(L)'
;QLCGQFYAQLLGLPDIVPPECTLSALKTVYDACFLKFHQGQLGAANGVRPDGTPEDPDATHPMEVWTGINFGLAAFLIQQGMKDEALGMTEAVVGQVYDHGLQFRTPEAITAVGTFRASHYLRAMGIWAVYLMLNDNTN
;
A
#
# COMPACT_ATOMS: atom_id res chain seq x y z
N GLN A 1 -3.27 6.68 6.67
CA GLN A 1 -3.74 8.05 7.02
C GLN A 1 -5.08 8.45 6.38
N LEU A 2 -5.37 8.12 5.11
CA LEU A 2 -6.60 8.55 4.41
C LEU A 2 -7.54 7.40 3.99
N CYS A 3 -7.68 6.36 4.82
CA CYS A 3 -8.58 5.23 4.48
C CYS A 3 -10.06 5.64 4.39
N GLY A 4 -10.50 6.62 5.19
CA GLY A 4 -11.85 7.17 5.11
C GLY A 4 -12.13 7.85 3.77
N GLN A 5 -11.16 8.62 3.26
CA GLN A 5 -11.26 9.28 1.95
C GLN A 5 -11.32 8.25 0.81
N PHE A 6 -10.49 7.20 0.87
CA PHE A 6 -10.54 6.08 -0.08
C PHE A 6 -11.95 5.46 -0.16
N TYR A 7 -12.54 5.12 0.99
CA TYR A 7 -13.87 4.52 1.02
C TYR A 7 -14.99 5.51 0.65
N ALA A 8 -14.85 6.80 0.97
CA ALA A 8 -15.81 7.82 0.54
C ALA A 8 -15.92 7.85 -0.99
N GLN A 9 -14.79 7.92 -1.70
CA GLN A 9 -14.77 7.92 -3.17
C GLN A 9 -15.21 6.58 -3.75
N LEU A 10 -14.78 5.45 -3.17
CA LEU A 10 -15.22 4.12 -3.59
C LEU A 10 -16.75 3.95 -3.54
N LEU A 11 -17.41 4.64 -2.62
CA LEU A 11 -18.86 4.59 -2.42
C LEU A 11 -19.62 5.70 -3.14
N GLY A 12 -18.95 6.55 -3.93
CA GLY A 12 -19.56 7.70 -4.59
C GLY A 12 -20.05 8.78 -3.61
N LEU A 13 -19.47 8.84 -2.41
CA LEU A 13 -19.76 9.87 -1.41
C LEU A 13 -18.91 11.12 -1.65
N PRO A 14 -19.34 12.30 -1.15
CA PRO A 14 -18.54 13.52 -1.22
C PRO A 14 -17.17 13.36 -0.56
N ASP A 15 -16.19 14.11 -1.07
CA ASP A 15 -14.85 14.15 -0.49
C ASP A 15 -14.87 14.65 0.97
N ILE A 16 -14.10 13.98 1.83
CA ILE A 16 -13.92 14.34 3.24
C ILE A 16 -12.86 15.44 3.37
N VAL A 17 -11.81 15.37 2.54
CA VAL A 17 -10.72 16.34 2.50
C VAL A 17 -10.58 16.94 1.09
N PRO A 18 -10.00 18.13 0.93
CA PRO A 18 -9.81 18.72 -0.40
C PRO A 18 -9.02 17.79 -1.35
N PRO A 19 -9.39 17.69 -2.64
CA PRO A 19 -8.75 16.79 -3.59
C PRO A 19 -7.22 16.96 -3.68
N GLU A 20 -6.74 18.21 -3.61
CA GLU A 20 -5.32 18.53 -3.63
C GLU A 20 -4.56 17.99 -2.42
N CYS A 21 -5.22 17.93 -1.25
CA CYS A 21 -4.66 17.34 -0.04
C CYS A 21 -4.57 15.82 -0.17
N THR A 22 -5.58 15.17 -0.78
CA THR A 22 -5.55 13.73 -1.07
C THR A 22 -4.37 13.38 -1.97
N LEU A 23 -4.22 14.08 -3.10
CA LEU A 23 -3.15 13.82 -4.05
C LEU A 23 -1.77 14.08 -3.43
N SER A 24 -1.62 15.19 -2.70
CA SER A 24 -0.37 15.53 -2.00
C SER A 24 0.02 14.46 -0.97
N ALA A 25 -0.95 14.00 -0.17
CA ALA A 25 -0.73 12.97 0.82
C ALA A 25 -0.35 11.62 0.20
N LEU A 26 -1.01 11.22 -0.90
CA LEU A 26 -0.68 9.98 -1.61
C LEU A 26 0.70 10.01 -2.24
N LYS A 27 1.08 11.12 -2.88
CA LYS A 27 2.45 11.32 -3.41
C LYS A 27 3.49 11.23 -2.31
N THR A 28 3.22 11.83 -1.15
CA THR A 28 4.11 11.80 0.01
C THR A 28 4.27 10.37 0.55
N VAL A 29 3.17 9.61 0.66
CA VAL A 29 3.21 8.21 1.09
C VAL A 29 3.94 7.35 0.07
N TYR A 30 3.68 7.53 -1.22
CA TYR A 30 4.38 6.81 -2.29
C TYR A 30 5.89 7.07 -2.25
N ASP A 31 6.31 8.32 -2.11
CA ASP A 31 7.72 8.69 -2.05
C ASP A 31 8.40 8.19 -0.77
N ALA A 32 7.87 8.52 0.41
CA ALA A 32 8.51 8.18 1.68
C ALA A 32 8.38 6.69 2.02
N CYS A 33 7.15 6.16 2.01
CA CYS A 33 6.88 4.81 2.52
C CYS A 33 7.21 3.72 1.51
N PHE A 34 7.31 4.02 0.21
CA PHE A 34 7.61 3.03 -0.83
C PHE A 34 8.94 3.29 -1.54
N LEU A 35 9.12 4.43 -2.24
CA LEU A 35 10.34 4.66 -3.01
C LEU A 35 11.60 4.75 -2.12
N LYS A 36 11.54 5.56 -1.06
CA LYS A 36 12.67 5.74 -0.14
C LYS A 36 12.84 4.58 0.83
N PHE A 37 11.76 3.82 1.09
CA PHE A 37 11.81 2.62 1.89
C PHE A 37 12.29 1.42 1.06
N HIS A 38 13.54 1.00 1.26
CA HIS A 38 14.14 -0.14 0.55
C HIS A 38 14.00 -0.05 -0.99
N GLN A 39 14.09 1.16 -1.54
CA GLN A 39 14.11 1.39 -3.00
C GLN A 39 12.88 0.82 -3.73
N GLY A 40 11.72 0.75 -3.05
CA GLY A 40 10.49 0.22 -3.64
C GLY A 40 10.47 -1.29 -3.87
N GLN A 41 11.41 -2.06 -3.31
CA GLN A 41 11.51 -3.51 -3.59
C GLN A 41 10.62 -4.39 -2.71
N LEU A 42 10.12 -3.85 -1.58
CA LEU A 42 9.35 -4.63 -0.59
C LEU A 42 7.85 -4.34 -0.62
N GLY A 43 7.49 -3.10 -0.91
CA GLY A 43 6.15 -2.53 -0.64
C GLY A 43 6.24 -1.37 0.33
N ALA A 44 5.12 -0.66 0.51
CA ALA A 44 5.03 0.50 1.37
C ALA A 44 5.04 0.09 2.86
N ALA A 45 5.96 0.68 3.63
CA ALA A 45 5.97 0.59 5.09
C ALA A 45 4.77 1.32 5.71
N ASN A 46 4.34 0.89 6.89
CA ASN A 46 3.22 1.51 7.61
C ASN A 46 3.48 2.96 8.03
N GLY A 47 4.72 3.29 8.39
CA GLY A 47 5.08 4.63 8.84
C GLY A 47 6.59 4.85 8.90
N VAL A 48 7.05 5.90 8.24
CA VAL A 48 8.45 6.34 8.17
C VAL A 48 8.52 7.86 8.19
N ARG A 49 9.72 8.39 8.43
CA ARG A 49 10.06 9.80 8.23
C ARG A 49 10.05 10.15 6.73
N PRO A 50 10.00 11.44 6.36
CA PRO A 50 9.98 11.88 4.95
C PRO A 50 11.19 11.42 4.12
N ASP A 51 12.29 11.02 4.75
CA ASP A 51 13.49 10.47 4.11
C ASP A 51 13.46 8.93 4.00
N GLY A 52 12.38 8.28 4.44
CA GLY A 52 12.21 6.81 4.43
C GLY A 52 12.76 6.11 5.68
N THR A 53 13.40 6.83 6.61
CA THR A 53 13.97 6.23 7.82
C THR A 53 12.90 5.98 8.90
N PRO A 54 13.09 4.99 9.79
CA PRO A 54 12.17 4.77 10.89
C PRO A 54 12.16 5.94 11.89
N GLU A 55 11.00 6.17 12.52
CA GLU A 55 10.92 7.10 13.64
C GLU A 55 11.72 6.58 14.85
N ASP A 56 11.49 5.31 15.18
CA ASP A 56 12.17 4.53 16.19
C ASP A 56 12.70 3.23 15.54
N PRO A 57 14.03 3.02 15.46
CA PRO A 57 14.62 1.83 14.88
C PRO A 57 14.23 0.52 15.57
N ASP A 58 13.81 0.57 16.85
CA ASP A 58 13.43 -0.60 17.62
C ASP A 58 11.93 -0.92 17.50
N ALA A 59 11.14 -0.01 16.92
CA ALA A 59 9.72 -0.22 16.67
C ALA A 59 9.49 -1.11 15.45
N THR A 60 8.87 -2.28 15.67
CA THR A 60 8.71 -3.28 14.60
C THR A 60 7.55 -2.98 13.66
N HIS A 61 6.39 -2.57 14.17
CA HIS A 61 5.18 -2.37 13.36
C HIS A 61 5.26 -1.23 12.31
N PRO A 62 5.88 -0.06 12.57
CA PRO A 62 5.98 1.01 11.57
C PRO A 62 6.75 0.61 10.31
N MET A 63 7.75 -0.28 10.46
CA MET A 63 8.59 -0.77 9.37
C MET A 63 8.05 -2.03 8.68
N GLU A 64 6.91 -2.56 9.12
CA GLU A 64 6.25 -3.67 8.42
C GLU A 64 5.56 -3.19 7.15
N VAL A 65 5.58 -4.05 6.13
CA VAL A 65 4.77 -3.93 4.91
C VAL A 65 3.51 -4.77 5.11
N TRP A 66 2.38 -4.11 5.42
CA TRP A 66 1.10 -4.82 5.53
C TRP A 66 0.50 -5.06 4.15
N THR A 67 0.43 -6.33 3.74
CA THR A 67 0.10 -6.74 2.36
C THR A 67 -1.24 -6.18 1.90
N GLY A 68 -2.27 -6.35 2.72
CA GLY A 68 -3.61 -5.86 2.40
C GLY A 68 -3.75 -4.34 2.40
N ILE A 69 -2.97 -3.63 3.24
CA ILE A 69 -2.96 -2.16 3.24
C ILE A 69 -2.30 -1.64 1.98
N ASN A 70 -1.22 -2.29 1.52
CA ASN A 70 -0.56 -1.96 0.26
C ASN A 70 -1.51 -2.09 -0.94
N PHE A 71 -2.29 -3.16 -1.00
CA PHE A 71 -3.28 -3.31 -2.07
C PHE A 71 -4.42 -2.29 -1.99
N GLY A 72 -4.88 -1.94 -0.77
CA GLY A 72 -5.83 -0.84 -0.60
C GLY A 72 -5.26 0.52 -1.00
N LEU A 73 -3.99 0.77 -0.67
CA LEU A 73 -3.27 1.99 -1.08
C LEU A 73 -3.09 2.05 -2.59
N ALA A 74 -2.74 0.94 -3.24
CA ALA A 74 -2.64 0.85 -4.70
C ALA A 74 -4.00 1.12 -5.37
N ALA A 75 -5.09 0.56 -4.86
CA ALA A 75 -6.43 0.86 -5.37
C ALA A 75 -6.76 2.35 -5.24
N PHE A 76 -6.39 2.98 -4.11
CA PHE A 76 -6.61 4.41 -3.91
C PHE A 76 -5.72 5.29 -4.82
N LEU A 77 -4.49 4.88 -5.09
CA LEU A 77 -3.62 5.53 -6.07
C LEU A 77 -4.26 5.51 -7.47
N ILE A 78 -4.86 4.38 -7.88
CA ILE A 78 -5.58 4.29 -9.16
C ILE A 78 -6.77 5.27 -9.20
N GLN A 79 -7.56 5.37 -8.11
CA GLN A 79 -8.65 6.36 -8.03
C GLN A 79 -8.18 7.80 -8.21
N GLN A 80 -6.93 8.11 -7.85
CA GLN A 80 -6.35 9.44 -8.02
C GLN A 80 -5.54 9.59 -9.32
N GLY A 81 -5.68 8.65 -10.27
CA GLY A 81 -5.01 8.69 -11.57
C GLY A 81 -3.54 8.27 -11.56
N MET A 82 -3.03 7.72 -10.44
CA MET A 82 -1.64 7.28 -10.28
C MET A 82 -1.48 5.79 -10.57
N LYS A 83 -1.88 5.39 -11.78
CA LYS A 83 -2.00 3.97 -12.17
C LYS A 83 -0.65 3.25 -12.22
N ASP A 84 0.37 3.87 -12.78
CA ASP A 84 1.69 3.23 -12.94
C ASP A 84 2.36 3.05 -11.57
N GLU A 85 2.24 4.07 -10.69
CA GLU A 85 2.71 4.01 -9.31
C GLU A 85 2.02 2.89 -8.53
N ALA A 86 0.70 2.75 -8.67
CA ALA A 86 -0.08 1.71 -8.03
C ALA A 86 0.33 0.30 -8.47
N LEU A 87 0.54 0.11 -9.79
CA LEU A 87 0.94 -1.19 -10.34
C LEU A 87 2.36 -1.56 -9.93
N GLY A 88 3.31 -0.61 -9.93
CA GLY A 88 4.66 -0.86 -9.43
C GLY A 88 4.69 -1.26 -7.96
N MET A 89 3.88 -0.62 -7.11
CA MET A 89 3.76 -1.01 -5.70
C MET A 89 3.10 -2.39 -5.53
N THR A 90 2.06 -2.67 -6.33
CA THR A 90 1.37 -3.97 -6.31
C THR A 90 2.32 -5.09 -6.73
N GLU A 91 3.10 -4.88 -7.79
CA GLU A 91 4.11 -5.82 -8.28
C GLU A 91 5.16 -6.13 -7.23
N ALA A 92 5.69 -5.12 -6.53
CA ALA A 92 6.67 -5.32 -5.46
C ALA A 92 6.14 -6.27 -4.36
N VAL A 93 4.92 -6.04 -3.87
CA VAL A 93 4.30 -6.89 -2.84
C VAL A 93 4.01 -8.29 -3.37
N VAL A 94 3.53 -8.42 -4.61
CA VAL A 94 3.30 -9.73 -5.24
C VAL A 94 4.62 -10.49 -5.41
N GLY A 95 5.69 -9.82 -5.83
CA GLY A 95 7.04 -10.38 -5.91
C GLY A 95 7.50 -10.93 -4.56
N GLN A 96 7.38 -10.13 -3.48
CA GLN A 96 7.69 -10.61 -2.13
C GLN A 96 6.89 -11.86 -1.73
N VAL A 97 5.65 -12.00 -2.18
CA VAL A 97 4.84 -13.18 -1.88
C VAL A 97 5.32 -14.41 -2.65
N TYR A 98 5.52 -14.28 -3.96
CA TYR A 98 5.82 -15.42 -4.83
C TYR A 98 7.31 -15.84 -4.76
N ASP A 99 8.22 -14.89 -4.62
CA ASP A 99 9.67 -15.15 -4.59
C ASP A 99 10.12 -15.77 -3.26
N HIS A 100 9.34 -15.58 -2.19
CA HIS A 100 9.68 -16.06 -0.84
C HIS A 100 8.81 -17.24 -0.36
N GLY A 101 8.09 -17.91 -1.26
CA GLY A 101 7.33 -19.11 -0.90
C GLY A 101 6.12 -18.82 -0.01
N LEU A 102 5.50 -17.66 -0.16
CA LEU A 102 4.32 -17.24 0.59
C LEU A 102 3.01 -17.38 -0.21
N GLN A 103 3.08 -17.85 -1.46
CA GLN A 103 1.91 -18.20 -2.26
C GLN A 103 0.98 -19.17 -1.48
N PHE A 104 -0.33 -18.93 -1.56
CA PHE A 104 -1.39 -19.63 -0.83
C PHE A 104 -1.36 -19.50 0.70
N ARG A 105 -0.44 -18.70 1.25
CA ARG A 105 -0.33 -18.41 2.68
C ARG A 105 0.06 -16.96 2.96
N THR A 106 -0.31 -16.05 2.06
CA THR A 106 0.05 -14.63 2.09
C THR A 106 -0.15 -14.05 3.49
N PRO A 107 0.89 -13.43 4.09
CA PRO A 107 0.84 -12.98 5.46
C PRO A 107 0.17 -11.62 5.62
N GLU A 108 -0.14 -11.25 6.86
CA GLU A 108 -0.49 -9.88 7.23
C GLU A 108 0.67 -8.92 6.89
N ALA A 109 1.88 -9.27 7.33
CA ALA A 109 3.04 -8.39 7.23
C ALA A 109 4.28 -9.11 6.69
N ILE A 110 5.08 -8.38 5.92
CA ILE A 110 6.45 -8.72 5.51
C ILE A 110 7.39 -7.68 6.12
N THR A 111 8.60 -8.10 6.52
CA THR A 111 9.62 -7.23 7.08
C THR A 111 10.83 -7.12 6.15
N ALA A 112 11.63 -6.06 6.31
CA ALA A 112 12.86 -5.84 5.56
C ALA A 112 13.94 -6.92 5.77
N VAL A 113 13.88 -7.66 6.88
CA VAL A 113 14.81 -8.77 7.17
C VAL A 113 14.34 -10.10 6.59
N GLY A 114 13.32 -10.08 5.72
CA GLY A 114 12.82 -11.28 5.03
C GLY A 114 11.99 -12.21 5.91
N THR A 115 11.41 -11.68 7.01
CA THR A 115 10.47 -12.43 7.85
C THR A 115 9.03 -11.97 7.60
N PHE A 116 8.07 -12.74 8.10
CA PHE A 116 6.65 -12.42 7.98
C PHE A 116 5.92 -12.62 9.30
N ARG A 117 4.73 -12.02 9.41
CA ARG A 117 3.82 -12.18 10.55
C ARG A 117 2.43 -12.61 10.08
N ALA A 118 1.86 -13.59 10.77
CA ALA A 118 0.51 -14.12 10.57
C ALA A 118 0.22 -14.54 9.10
N SER A 119 0.67 -15.74 8.71
CA SER A 119 0.34 -16.35 7.41
C SER A 119 -1.16 -16.63 7.24
N HIS A 120 -1.59 -16.86 5.99
CA HIS A 120 -2.99 -17.17 5.63
C HIS A 120 -3.96 -16.04 6.04
N TYR A 121 -3.55 -14.80 5.81
CA TYR A 121 -4.26 -13.64 6.35
C TYR A 121 -5.27 -13.07 5.37
N LEU A 122 -6.47 -12.78 5.89
CA LEU A 122 -7.60 -12.28 5.08
C LEU A 122 -7.28 -10.98 4.33
N ARG A 123 -6.49 -10.09 4.92
CA ARG A 123 -6.33 -8.72 4.42
C ARG A 123 -5.71 -8.66 3.01
N ALA A 124 -4.92 -9.67 2.63
CA ALA A 124 -4.34 -9.76 1.28
C ALA A 124 -5.41 -9.81 0.16
N MET A 125 -6.65 -10.19 0.48
CA MET A 125 -7.78 -10.10 -0.46
C MET A 125 -8.09 -8.67 -0.91
N GLY A 126 -7.53 -7.65 -0.27
CA GLY A 126 -7.58 -6.25 -0.72
C GLY A 126 -7.08 -6.05 -2.15
N ILE A 127 -6.31 -6.99 -2.73
CA ILE A 127 -5.90 -6.95 -4.15
C ILE A 127 -7.08 -6.88 -5.12
N TRP A 128 -8.26 -7.38 -4.74
CA TRP A 128 -9.47 -7.25 -5.56
C TRP A 128 -9.93 -5.80 -5.73
N ALA A 129 -9.61 -4.91 -4.78
CA ALA A 129 -9.86 -3.48 -4.95
C ALA A 129 -9.02 -2.88 -6.08
N VAL A 130 -7.78 -3.35 -6.26
CA VAL A 130 -6.93 -2.96 -7.40
C VAL A 130 -7.59 -3.38 -8.71
N TYR A 131 -8.03 -4.64 -8.81
CA TYR A 131 -8.76 -5.13 -9.98
C TYR A 131 -10.03 -4.32 -10.26
N LEU A 132 -10.82 -4.02 -9.22
CA LEU A 132 -12.03 -3.20 -9.36
C LEU A 132 -11.70 -1.83 -9.95
N MET A 133 -10.70 -1.13 -9.39
CA MET A 133 -10.31 0.21 -9.85
C MET A 133 -9.68 0.23 -11.24
N LEU A 134 -9.02 -0.86 -11.66
CA LEU A 134 -8.49 -0.98 -13.04
C LEU A 134 -9.60 -1.10 -14.09
N ASN A 135 -10.78 -1.61 -13.71
CA ASN A 135 -11.91 -1.83 -14.61
C ASN A 135 -13.02 -0.79 -14.44
N ASP A 136 -12.88 0.10 -13.47
CA ASP A 136 -13.82 1.20 -13.29
C ASP A 136 -13.61 2.21 -14.40
N ASN A 137 -14.54 2.24 -15.36
CA ASN A 137 -14.52 3.13 -16.51
C ASN A 137 -15.18 4.49 -16.20
N THR A 138 -15.37 4.82 -14.92
CA THR A 138 -15.90 6.13 -14.51
C THR A 138 -14.82 7.22 -14.62
N ASN A 139 -14.60 7.66 -15.85
CA ASN A 139 -14.13 9.01 -16.17
C ASN A 139 -15.32 9.87 -16.62
#